data_AF-A0A523WBP2-F1
#
_entry.id   AF-A0A523WBP2-F1
#
_cell.length_a   1.000
_cell.length_b   1.000
_cell.length_c   1.000
_cell.angle_alpha   90.00
_cell.angle_beta   90.00
_cell.angle_gamma   90.00
#
_symmetry.space_group_name_H-M   'P 1'
#
loop_
_entity.id
_entity.type
_entity.pdbx_description
1 polymer ?
#
loop_
_entity_poly.entity_id
_entity_poly.type
_entity_poly.pdbx_seq_one_letter_code
_entity_poly.pdbx_strand_id
1 'polypeptide(L)'
;RSRQRYRSPENVVEEIDQIYNVIHKMKPMTILIGDPNFMGDAKRVDRFCDLLSESNFDIVFHTMVRADSIAKRPEVVRKMCDNNIIHFCMGIESPNLKDLTITHKGIDPKIQKKAIQVIRDSGGIAAGTFVIGLPDQSEEEIKQFPTYASKIGLMSAAFGIATPFPGTEFYESLEREGSIFERDWTKYDENNSVFKIPKISKQRIEELRTYCIGKFWTPDTFFDMLAVTQKRDARKTSLSKFIMDRIVQLVFLAKAGFTQQVSSKNMATHFKVFIESMADPRVEECTRKIRMHQVVDMTRFLAILGPQTIQLTIRYKNRPLTSYIMKTTRNTVEYIRIIPEKQDKATINLDLNFDFNQLRGNSNYSFKLIKDSVQNYMYHIFKPSTVDDWREKLNMIKFTLAICVEIISTIRPKIFQRLPF
;
A
#
# COMPACT_ATOMS: atom_id res chain seq x y z
N ARG A 1 36.42 -4.45 5.61
CA ARG A 1 35.27 -3.98 4.80
C ARG A 1 34.56 -5.21 4.24
N SER A 2 33.24 -5.30 4.38
CA SER A 2 32.44 -6.35 3.73
C SER A 2 32.41 -6.13 2.21
N ARG A 3 32.29 -7.22 1.44
CA ARG A 3 32.14 -7.19 -0.02
C ARG A 3 30.91 -8.01 -0.43
N GLN A 4 30.15 -7.51 -1.39
CA GLN A 4 29.07 -8.30 -1.99
C GLN A 4 29.67 -9.48 -2.77
N ARG A 5 29.07 -10.66 -2.60
CA ARG A 5 29.45 -11.89 -3.30
C ARG A 5 28.36 -12.21 -4.31
N TYR A 6 28.75 -12.60 -5.51
CA TYR A 6 27.82 -12.78 -6.63
C TYR A 6 27.87 -14.22 -7.14
N ARG A 7 26.70 -14.76 -7.49
CA ARG A 7 26.57 -15.96 -8.35
C ARG A 7 26.55 -15.53 -9.82
N SER A 8 26.90 -16.43 -10.73
CA SER A 8 26.77 -16.14 -12.16
C SER A 8 25.28 -16.03 -12.54
N PRO A 9 24.91 -15.12 -13.46
CA PRO A 9 23.54 -15.03 -13.97
C PRO A 9 23.00 -16.38 -14.47
N GLU A 10 23.83 -17.17 -15.15
CA GLU A 10 23.48 -18.50 -15.68
C GLU A 10 23.06 -19.46 -14.56
N ASN A 11 23.82 -19.49 -13.47
CA ASN A 11 23.52 -20.36 -12.34
C ASN A 11 22.26 -19.94 -11.58
N VAL A 12 21.91 -18.65 -11.58
CA VAL A 12 20.67 -18.16 -10.97
C VAL A 12 19.47 -18.48 -11.86
N VAL A 13 19.59 -18.33 -13.18
CA VAL A 13 18.51 -18.66 -14.12
C VAL A 13 18.22 -20.16 -14.14
N GLU A 14 19.24 -21.01 -14.05
CA GLU A 14 19.05 -22.47 -13.91
C GLU A 14 18.23 -22.83 -12.65
N GLU A 15 18.48 -22.16 -11.53
CA GLU A 15 17.70 -22.36 -10.31
C GLU A 15 16.25 -21.86 -10.47
N ILE A 16 16.06 -20.71 -11.12
CA ILE A 16 14.71 -20.19 -11.44
C ILE A 16 13.96 -21.18 -12.34
N ASP A 17 14.61 -21.77 -13.33
CA ASP A 17 14.03 -22.77 -14.22
C ASP A 17 13.54 -24.00 -13.43
N GLN A 18 14.38 -24.52 -12.52
CA GLN A 18 14.01 -25.64 -11.64
C GLN A 18 12.80 -25.29 -10.76
N ILE A 19 12.79 -24.11 -10.15
CA ILE A 19 11.66 -23.64 -9.33
C ILE A 19 10.39 -23.54 -10.17
N TYR A 20 10.47 -22.93 -11.34
CA TYR A 20 9.31 -22.68 -12.20
C TYR A 20 8.75 -23.97 -12.80
N ASN A 21 9.59 -24.80 -13.41
CA ASN A 21 9.17 -25.99 -14.13
C ASN A 21 8.83 -27.15 -13.19
N VAL A 22 9.65 -27.41 -12.18
CA VAL A 22 9.52 -28.59 -11.33
C VAL A 22 8.57 -28.33 -10.15
N ILE A 23 8.81 -27.25 -9.40
CA ILE A 23 8.08 -26.97 -8.16
C ILE A 23 6.72 -26.30 -8.47
N HIS A 24 6.74 -25.24 -9.28
CA HIS A 24 5.56 -24.44 -9.58
C HIS A 24 4.78 -24.92 -10.81
N LYS A 25 5.31 -25.90 -11.56
CA LYS A 25 4.65 -26.52 -12.72
C LYS A 25 4.18 -25.51 -13.75
N MET A 26 5.05 -24.54 -14.07
CA MET A 26 4.83 -23.47 -15.05
C MET A 26 3.62 -22.56 -14.75
N LYS A 27 3.18 -22.50 -13.50
CA LYS A 27 2.10 -21.58 -13.10
C LYS A 27 2.66 -20.17 -12.86
N PRO A 28 1.86 -19.11 -13.10
CA PRO A 28 2.26 -17.74 -12.80
C PRO A 28 2.70 -17.62 -11.34
N MET A 29 3.84 -16.97 -11.11
CA MET A 29 4.37 -16.81 -9.76
C MET A 29 5.14 -15.50 -9.57
N THR A 30 5.52 -15.25 -8.31
CA THR A 30 6.29 -14.09 -7.92
C THR A 30 7.53 -14.54 -7.16
N ILE A 31 8.69 -14.01 -7.52
CA ILE A 31 9.97 -14.26 -6.82
C ILE A 31 10.45 -12.97 -6.17
N LEU A 32 10.72 -13.03 -4.86
CA LEU A 32 11.47 -11.99 -4.16
C LEU A 32 12.96 -12.36 -4.16
N ILE A 33 13.76 -11.55 -4.85
CA ILE A 33 15.22 -11.68 -4.83
C ILE A 33 15.73 -11.09 -3.52
N GLY A 34 16.32 -11.93 -2.68
CA GLY A 34 16.78 -11.60 -1.33
C GLY A 34 18.07 -10.77 -1.26
N ASP A 35 18.64 -10.37 -2.40
CA ASP A 35 19.86 -9.57 -2.45
C ASP A 35 19.64 -8.19 -1.82
N PRO A 36 20.45 -7.75 -0.84
CA PRO A 36 20.28 -6.45 -0.20
C PRO A 36 20.54 -5.26 -1.15
N ASN A 37 21.25 -5.51 -2.25
CA ASN A 37 21.38 -4.59 -3.38
C ASN A 37 21.56 -5.39 -4.67
N PHE A 38 20.44 -5.71 -5.32
CA PHE A 38 20.44 -6.48 -6.57
C PHE A 38 21.24 -5.78 -7.69
N MET A 39 21.17 -4.45 -7.76
CA MET A 39 21.93 -3.62 -8.70
C MET A 39 23.36 -3.30 -8.22
N GLY A 40 23.96 -4.18 -7.41
CA GLY A 40 25.36 -4.08 -6.99
C GLY A 40 26.36 -4.26 -8.15
N ASP A 41 26.03 -5.11 -9.11
CA ASP A 41 26.76 -5.30 -10.37
C ASP A 41 25.80 -5.23 -11.56
N ALA A 42 25.68 -4.04 -12.14
CA ALA A 42 24.75 -3.79 -13.24
C ALA A 42 25.07 -4.61 -14.51
N LYS A 43 26.32 -5.03 -14.73
CA LYS A 43 26.66 -5.88 -15.90
C LYS A 43 26.10 -7.29 -15.72
N ARG A 44 26.12 -7.81 -14.50
CA ARG A 44 25.50 -9.10 -14.18
C ARG A 44 23.99 -9.03 -14.29
N VAL A 45 23.36 -7.96 -13.82
CA VAL A 45 21.91 -7.77 -13.95
C VAL A 45 21.51 -7.64 -15.42
N ASP A 46 22.30 -6.93 -16.23
CA ASP A 46 22.07 -6.82 -17.67
C ASP A 46 22.11 -8.19 -18.37
N ARG A 47 23.14 -9.02 -18.08
CA ARG A 47 23.22 -10.41 -18.57
C ARG A 47 22.10 -11.30 -18.06
N PHE A 48 21.70 -11.13 -16.80
CA PHE A 48 20.57 -11.85 -16.21
C PHE A 48 19.28 -11.53 -16.97
N CYS A 49 19.05 -10.27 -17.34
CA CYS A 49 17.89 -9.90 -18.14
C CYS A 49 17.93 -10.52 -19.55
N ASP A 50 19.10 -10.65 -20.20
CA ASP A 50 19.21 -11.37 -21.49
C ASP A 50 18.76 -12.82 -21.35
N LEU A 51 19.26 -13.51 -20.32
CA LEU A 51 18.90 -14.91 -20.07
C LEU A 51 17.41 -15.08 -19.72
N LEU A 52 16.82 -14.11 -19.01
CA LEU A 52 15.39 -14.10 -18.76
C LEU A 52 14.58 -13.86 -20.04
N SER A 53 15.05 -13.01 -20.96
CA SER A 53 14.38 -12.78 -22.25
C SER A 53 14.42 -14.01 -23.16
N GLU A 54 15.49 -14.81 -23.06
CA GLU A 54 15.61 -16.10 -23.74
C GLU A 54 14.66 -17.17 -23.14
N SER A 55 14.13 -16.92 -21.94
CA SER A 55 13.26 -17.81 -21.19
C SER A 55 11.80 -17.35 -21.23
N ASN A 56 10.85 -18.26 -21.44
CA ASN A 56 9.42 -17.91 -21.45
C ASN A 56 8.77 -18.03 -20.06
N PHE A 57 9.35 -17.38 -19.05
CA PHE A 57 8.87 -17.46 -17.67
C PHE A 57 7.69 -16.51 -17.41
N ASP A 58 6.59 -17.05 -16.89
CA ASP A 58 5.50 -16.25 -16.30
C ASP A 58 5.81 -15.95 -14.83
N ILE A 59 6.82 -15.10 -14.61
CA ILE A 59 7.32 -14.74 -13.28
C ILE A 59 7.42 -13.22 -13.15
N VAL A 60 6.88 -12.69 -12.04
CA VAL A 60 7.10 -11.31 -11.61
C VAL A 60 8.20 -11.27 -10.54
N PHE A 61 9.20 -10.40 -10.72
CA PHE A 61 10.31 -10.29 -9.77
C PHE A 61 10.24 -9.03 -8.91
N HIS A 62 10.57 -9.21 -7.63
CA HIS A 62 10.73 -8.17 -6.63
C HIS A 62 12.20 -8.11 -6.21
N THR A 63 12.74 -6.90 -6.12
CA THR A 63 14.15 -6.68 -5.80
C THR A 63 14.32 -5.58 -4.76
N MET A 64 15.40 -5.69 -3.98
CA MET A 64 15.90 -4.58 -3.16
C MET A 64 17.10 -3.96 -3.88
N VAL A 65 17.09 -2.64 -4.00
CA VAL A 65 18.08 -1.88 -4.77
C VAL A 65 18.44 -0.59 -4.04
N ARG A 66 19.62 -0.04 -4.32
CA ARG A 66 19.95 1.32 -3.91
C ARG A 66 19.48 2.36 -4.93
N ALA A 67 19.04 3.52 -4.45
CA ALA A 67 18.58 4.61 -5.30
C ALA A 67 19.68 5.14 -6.24
N ASP A 68 20.93 5.23 -5.78
CA ASP A 68 22.07 5.67 -6.60
C ASP A 68 22.38 4.70 -7.74
N SER A 69 22.28 3.38 -7.51
CA SER A 69 22.42 2.38 -8.57
C SER A 69 21.36 2.54 -9.66
N ILE A 70 20.10 2.75 -9.27
CA ILE A 70 18.98 2.95 -10.20
C ILE A 70 19.13 4.25 -10.99
N ALA A 71 19.41 5.37 -10.29
CA ALA A 71 19.51 6.69 -10.91
C ALA A 71 20.60 6.78 -11.99
N LYS A 72 21.67 5.98 -11.87
CA LYS A 72 22.81 5.95 -12.79
C LYS A 72 22.65 5.03 -14.00
N ARG A 73 21.65 4.13 -14.00
CA ARG A 73 21.52 3.04 -14.99
C ARG A 73 20.10 2.90 -15.55
N PRO A 74 19.48 3.98 -16.07
CA PRO A 74 18.12 3.93 -16.59
C PRO A 74 17.90 2.88 -17.68
N GLU A 75 18.92 2.60 -18.50
CA GLU A 75 18.91 1.59 -19.55
C GLU A 75 18.73 0.17 -18.99
N VAL A 76 19.46 -0.17 -17.92
CA VAL A 76 19.34 -1.48 -17.27
C VAL A 76 18.00 -1.61 -16.57
N VAL A 77 17.52 -0.53 -15.92
CA VAL A 77 16.22 -0.52 -15.25
C VAL A 77 15.06 -0.72 -16.24
N ARG A 78 15.17 -0.17 -17.45
CA ARG A 78 14.21 -0.44 -18.52
C ARG A 78 14.21 -1.92 -18.91
N LYS A 79 15.39 -2.48 -19.19
CA LYS A 79 15.56 -3.89 -19.54
C LYS A 79 15.04 -4.84 -18.45
N MET A 80 15.25 -4.47 -17.18
CA MET A 80 14.68 -5.17 -16.02
C MET A 80 13.14 -5.19 -16.07
N CYS A 81 12.51 -4.04 -16.33
CA CYS A 81 11.05 -3.95 -16.42
C CYS A 81 10.49 -4.74 -17.62
N ASP A 82 11.20 -4.72 -18.76
CA ASP A 82 10.86 -5.52 -19.95
C ASP A 82 10.92 -7.03 -19.67
N ASN A 83 11.68 -7.44 -18.65
CA ASN A 83 11.84 -8.82 -18.17
C ASN A 83 11.07 -9.10 -16.86
N ASN A 84 9.99 -8.37 -16.61
CA ASN A 84 9.12 -8.54 -15.44
C ASN A 84 9.78 -8.35 -14.06
N ILE A 85 10.97 -7.75 -13.99
CA ILE A 85 11.57 -7.27 -12.75
C ILE A 85 11.06 -5.86 -12.48
N ILE A 86 9.92 -5.80 -11.79
CA ILE A 86 9.07 -4.61 -11.82
C ILE A 86 8.81 -4.04 -10.43
N HIS A 87 9.16 -4.73 -9.35
CA HIS A 87 9.06 -4.19 -8.01
C HIS A 87 10.46 -3.86 -7.47
N PHE A 88 10.68 -2.57 -7.20
CA PHE A 88 11.96 -2.04 -6.75
C PHE A 88 11.80 -1.42 -5.38
N CYS A 89 12.24 -2.13 -4.33
CA CYS A 89 12.28 -1.59 -2.99
C CYS A 89 13.61 -0.87 -2.75
N MET A 90 13.55 0.41 -2.40
CA MET A 90 14.71 1.24 -2.13
C MET A 90 14.74 1.65 -0.66
N GLY A 91 15.93 1.60 -0.05
CA GLY A 91 16.14 2.31 1.20
C GLY A 91 16.20 3.82 0.95
N ILE A 92 15.10 4.52 1.25
CA ILE A 92 15.00 5.98 1.16
C ILE A 92 15.49 6.58 2.48
N GLU A 93 15.18 5.92 3.60
CA GLU A 93 15.49 6.24 4.99
C GLU A 93 14.87 7.56 5.49
N SER A 94 15.14 8.68 4.84
CA SER A 94 14.64 9.99 5.23
C SER A 94 14.62 11.00 4.07
N PRO A 95 13.69 11.97 4.07
CA PRO A 95 13.78 13.18 3.25
C PRO A 95 14.89 14.14 3.69
N ASN A 96 15.39 14.02 4.92
CA ASN A 96 16.30 14.98 5.55
C ASN A 96 17.75 14.55 5.38
N LEU A 97 18.59 15.45 4.85
CA LEU A 97 20.01 15.15 4.62
C LEU A 97 20.78 14.82 5.91
N LYS A 98 20.39 15.42 7.05
CA LYS A 98 21.01 15.13 8.36
C LYS A 98 20.87 13.64 8.72
N ASP A 99 19.69 13.07 8.53
CA ASP A 99 19.40 11.67 8.85
C ASP A 99 20.15 10.73 7.91
N LEU A 100 20.21 11.07 6.61
CA LEU A 100 20.95 10.31 5.59
C LEU A 100 22.46 10.31 5.87
N THR A 101 22.97 11.38 6.46
CA THR A 101 24.38 11.52 6.85
C THR A 101 24.71 10.65 8.06
N ILE A 102 23.90 10.75 9.13
CA ILE A 102 24.08 9.98 10.38
C ILE A 102 23.92 8.47 10.14
N THR A 103 23.00 8.07 9.26
CA THR A 103 22.81 6.67 8.87
C THR A 103 23.82 6.16 7.84
N HIS A 104 24.81 6.98 7.45
CA HIS A 104 25.81 6.68 6.43
C HIS A 104 25.21 6.17 5.10
N LYS A 105 24.00 6.62 4.75
CA LYS A 105 23.29 6.12 3.56
C LYS A 105 24.02 6.47 2.25
N GLY A 106 24.69 7.63 2.26
CA GLY A 106 25.52 8.12 1.15
C GLY A 106 24.72 8.50 -0.10
N ILE A 107 23.48 8.98 0.07
CA ILE A 107 22.62 9.47 -1.01
C ILE A 107 21.92 10.76 -0.61
N ASP A 108 21.60 11.60 -1.60
CA ASP A 108 20.82 12.83 -1.42
C ASP A 108 19.35 12.64 -1.83
N PRO A 109 18.41 13.46 -1.31
CA PRO A 109 17.01 13.47 -1.74
C PRO A 109 16.82 13.63 -3.26
N LYS A 110 17.73 14.33 -3.94
CA LYS A 110 17.72 14.47 -5.41
C LYS A 110 17.93 13.13 -6.12
N ILE A 111 18.82 12.28 -5.58
CA ILE A 111 19.09 10.94 -6.13
C ILE A 111 17.88 10.04 -5.92
N GLN A 112 17.24 10.10 -4.74
CA GLN A 112 16.00 9.37 -4.46
C GLN A 112 14.92 9.69 -5.52
N LYS A 113 14.65 10.99 -5.75
CA LYS A 113 13.67 11.43 -6.76
C LYS A 113 14.04 10.96 -8.18
N LYS A 114 15.32 11.06 -8.57
CA LYS A 114 15.79 10.60 -9.89
C LYS A 114 15.58 9.10 -10.05
N ALA A 115 15.91 8.30 -9.05
CA ALA A 115 15.76 6.85 -9.07
C ALA A 115 14.28 6.44 -9.25
N ILE A 116 13.39 7.06 -8.49
CA ILE A 116 11.95 6.80 -8.57
C ILE A 116 11.41 7.17 -9.94
N GLN A 117 11.82 8.32 -10.49
CA GLN A 117 11.43 8.72 -11.84
C GLN A 117 11.89 7.70 -12.89
N VAL A 118 13.13 7.22 -12.81
CA VAL A 118 13.67 6.19 -13.72
C VAL A 118 12.84 4.91 -13.66
N ILE A 119 12.49 4.43 -12.46
CA ILE A 119 11.65 3.22 -12.31
C ILE A 119 10.27 3.44 -12.93
N ARG A 120 9.63 4.57 -12.64
CA ARG A 120 8.27 4.89 -13.12
C ARG A 120 8.21 5.07 -14.64
N ASP A 121 9.23 5.67 -15.23
CA ASP A 121 9.31 5.87 -16.68
C ASP A 121 9.50 4.54 -17.43
N SER A 122 10.10 3.55 -16.76
CA SER A 122 10.22 2.17 -17.26
C SER A 122 8.99 1.31 -16.98
N GLY A 123 7.92 1.85 -16.38
CA GLY A 123 6.71 1.08 -16.02
C GLY A 123 6.86 0.21 -14.77
N GLY A 124 7.92 0.41 -13.99
CA GLY A 124 8.16 -0.29 -12.73
C GLY A 124 7.49 0.35 -11.53
N ILE A 125 7.34 -0.43 -10.47
CA ILE A 125 6.78 -0.07 -9.17
C ILE A 125 7.93 0.31 -8.22
N ALA A 126 8.11 1.61 -8.01
CA ALA A 126 8.99 2.16 -6.99
C ALA A 126 8.37 2.06 -5.59
N ALA A 127 9.05 1.32 -4.71
CA ALA A 127 8.75 1.20 -3.30
C ALA A 127 9.91 1.77 -2.46
N GLY A 128 9.61 2.26 -1.26
CA GLY A 128 10.60 2.88 -0.37
C GLY A 128 10.47 2.44 1.08
N THR A 129 11.59 2.28 1.78
CA THR A 129 11.62 2.16 3.25
C THR A 129 12.12 3.46 3.87
N PHE A 130 11.51 3.84 4.99
CA PHE A 130 11.86 5.01 5.80
C PHE A 130 12.14 4.58 7.24
N VAL A 131 13.07 5.28 7.89
CA VAL A 131 13.41 5.08 9.30
C VAL A 131 12.95 6.28 10.11
N ILE A 132 12.04 6.03 11.04
CA ILE A 132 11.49 7.04 11.96
C ILE A 132 11.99 6.79 13.38
N GLY A 133 12.01 7.82 14.21
CA GLY A 133 12.48 7.71 15.60
C GLY A 133 14.01 7.66 15.74
N LEU A 134 14.75 8.17 14.76
CA LEU A 134 16.17 8.49 14.98
C LEU A 134 16.29 9.56 16.09
N PRO A 135 17.36 9.57 16.90
CA PRO A 135 17.47 10.43 18.08
C PRO A 135 17.20 11.93 17.84
N ASP A 136 17.55 12.44 16.66
CA ASP A 136 17.43 13.85 16.28
C ASP A 136 16.17 14.20 15.47
N GLN A 137 15.25 13.24 15.27
CA GLN A 137 14.00 13.47 14.56
C GLN A 137 12.93 14.03 15.50
N SER A 138 12.25 15.09 15.06
CA SER A 138 11.04 15.59 15.72
C SER A 138 9.79 14.86 15.22
N GLU A 139 8.71 14.96 15.99
CA GLU A 139 7.39 14.45 15.59
C GLU A 139 6.91 15.11 14.27
N GLU A 140 7.13 16.41 14.11
CA GLU A 140 6.76 17.18 12.93
C GLU A 140 7.51 16.68 11.70
N GLU A 141 8.81 16.38 11.83
CA GLU A 141 9.61 15.81 10.75
C GLU A 141 9.07 14.46 10.31
N ILE A 142 8.80 13.55 11.27
CA ILE A 142 8.24 12.22 11.00
C ILE A 142 6.91 12.32 10.24
N LYS A 143 6.02 13.25 10.65
CA LYS A 143 4.73 13.47 9.99
C LYS A 143 4.85 13.92 8.53
N GLN A 144 5.99 14.49 8.10
CA GLN A 144 6.22 14.87 6.71
C GLN A 144 6.66 13.71 5.81
N PHE A 145 7.14 12.59 6.37
CA PHE A 145 7.68 11.46 5.61
C PHE A 145 6.67 10.86 4.62
N PRO A 146 5.42 10.53 4.99
CA PRO A 146 4.43 10.02 4.03
C PRO A 146 4.12 11.06 2.95
N THR A 147 4.07 12.34 3.30
CA THR A 147 3.85 13.43 2.34
C THR A 147 4.98 13.53 1.32
N TYR A 148 6.23 13.40 1.78
CA TYR A 148 7.39 13.34 0.91
C TYR A 148 7.34 12.11 0.00
N ALA A 149 7.05 10.93 0.55
CA ALA A 149 6.94 9.68 -0.19
C ALA A 149 5.96 9.77 -1.36
N SER A 150 4.74 10.28 -1.12
CA SER A 150 3.75 10.51 -2.18
C SER A 150 4.24 11.55 -3.19
N LYS A 151 4.85 12.65 -2.73
CA LYS A 151 5.33 13.76 -3.58
C LYS A 151 6.43 13.34 -4.56
N ILE A 152 7.32 12.42 -4.17
CA ILE A 152 8.38 11.92 -5.05
C ILE A 152 7.91 10.76 -5.95
N GLY A 153 6.66 10.31 -5.81
CA GLY A 153 6.06 9.29 -6.67
C GLY A 153 6.29 7.84 -6.21
N LEU A 154 6.53 7.60 -4.92
CA LEU A 154 6.50 6.24 -4.39
C LEU A 154 5.07 5.69 -4.44
N MET A 155 4.94 4.43 -4.83
CA MET A 155 3.65 3.72 -4.89
C MET A 155 3.50 2.70 -3.75
N SER A 156 4.57 2.48 -3.00
CA SER A 156 4.58 1.70 -1.76
C SER A 156 5.61 2.30 -0.81
N ALA A 157 5.26 2.39 0.48
CA ALA A 157 6.18 2.88 1.49
C ALA A 157 6.02 2.07 2.79
N ALA A 158 7.15 1.73 3.41
CA ALA A 158 7.23 1.19 4.75
C ALA A 158 7.92 2.20 5.67
N PHE A 159 7.40 2.35 6.89
CA PHE A 159 7.94 3.23 7.92
C PHE A 159 8.35 2.36 9.11
N GLY A 160 9.64 2.13 9.27
CA GLY A 160 10.21 1.34 10.37
C GLY A 160 10.66 2.25 11.50
N ILE A 161 10.38 1.87 12.75
CA ILE A 161 10.98 2.53 13.92
C ILE A 161 12.44 2.09 13.98
N ALA A 162 13.35 3.06 14.14
CA ALA A 162 14.76 2.82 14.33
C ALA A 162 14.95 1.71 15.38
N THR A 163 15.65 0.64 15.01
CA THR A 163 15.83 -0.52 15.87
C THR A 163 17.33 -0.79 15.99
N PRO A 164 17.92 -0.65 17.20
CA PRO A 164 19.32 -0.99 17.40
C PRO A 164 19.48 -2.51 17.36
N PHE A 165 19.95 -3.07 16.24
CA PHE A 165 20.24 -4.51 16.17
C PHE A 165 21.59 -4.82 16.82
N PRO A 166 21.71 -5.90 17.62
CA PRO A 166 22.98 -6.31 18.23
C PRO A 166 24.11 -6.43 17.22
N GLY A 167 25.31 -5.95 17.60
CA GLY A 167 26.49 -5.92 16.73
C GLY A 167 26.54 -4.75 15.75
N THR A 168 25.58 -3.82 15.82
CA THR A 168 25.67 -2.52 15.13
C THR A 168 26.27 -1.46 16.04
N GLU A 169 26.97 -0.48 15.46
CA GLU A 169 27.46 0.70 16.18
C GLU A 169 26.32 1.44 16.91
N PHE A 170 25.14 1.46 16.30
CA PHE A 170 23.95 2.07 16.90
C PHE A 170 23.51 1.36 18.20
N TYR A 171 23.51 0.03 18.21
CA TYR A 171 23.25 -0.75 19.43
C TYR A 171 24.33 -0.52 20.48
N GLU A 172 25.61 -0.58 20.10
CA GLU A 172 26.73 -0.38 21.01
C GLU A 172 26.75 1.02 21.65
N SER A 173 26.34 2.06 20.91
CA SER A 173 26.19 3.41 21.47
C SER A 173 25.07 3.47 22.50
N LEU A 174 23.87 3.01 22.14
CA LEU A 174 22.70 3.07 23.01
C LEU A 174 22.83 2.17 24.25
N GLU A 175 23.52 1.04 24.12
CA GLU A 175 23.82 0.16 25.25
C GLU A 175 24.74 0.85 26.26
N ARG A 176 25.81 1.52 25.79
CA ARG A 176 26.73 2.28 26.67
C ARG A 176 26.05 3.43 27.38
N GLU A 177 25.06 4.05 26.75
CA GLU A 177 24.25 5.12 27.32
C GLU A 177 23.17 4.61 28.29
N GLY A 178 22.91 3.30 28.33
CA GLY A 178 21.79 2.72 29.09
C GLY A 178 20.41 3.11 28.53
N SER A 179 20.34 3.44 27.23
CA SER A 179 19.14 3.95 26.56
C SER A 179 18.19 2.84 26.08
N ILE A 180 18.63 1.59 26.02
CA ILE A 180 17.83 0.43 25.62
C ILE A 180 17.01 -0.08 26.82
N PHE A 181 15.68 0.03 26.74
CA PHE A 181 14.78 -0.41 27.82
C PHE A 181 14.12 -1.77 27.53
N GLU A 182 14.09 -2.21 26.27
CA GLU A 182 13.46 -3.47 25.87
C GLU A 182 14.52 -4.52 25.56
N ARG A 183 14.39 -5.70 26.18
CA ARG A 183 15.33 -6.81 26.06
C ARG A 183 14.72 -8.04 25.40
N ASP A 184 13.40 -8.04 25.17
CA ASP A 184 12.73 -9.06 24.38
C ASP A 184 13.07 -8.87 22.89
N TRP A 185 13.90 -9.76 22.35
CA TRP A 185 14.30 -9.75 20.95
C TRP A 185 13.14 -9.88 19.97
N THR A 186 11.99 -10.42 20.40
CA THR A 186 10.78 -10.49 19.53
C THR A 186 10.18 -9.11 19.25
N LYS A 187 10.61 -8.07 19.98
CA LYS A 187 10.25 -6.66 19.77
C LYS A 187 11.22 -5.90 18.87
N TYR A 188 12.34 -6.49 18.47
CA TYR A 188 13.31 -5.89 17.56
C TYR A 188 12.86 -6.13 16.12
N ASP A 189 11.72 -5.55 15.76
CA ASP A 189 10.98 -5.87 14.53
C ASP A 189 10.64 -4.63 13.69
N GLU A 190 11.24 -3.48 14.01
CA GLU A 190 10.99 -2.19 13.37
C GLU A 190 9.54 -1.67 13.51
N ASN A 191 8.71 -2.34 14.33
CA ASN A 191 7.35 -1.92 14.66
C ASN A 191 7.24 -1.39 16.09
N ASN A 192 8.04 -1.91 17.02
CA ASN A 192 8.03 -1.53 18.43
C ASN A 192 9.21 -0.61 18.77
N SER A 193 9.01 0.35 19.65
CA SER A 193 10.14 1.11 20.21
C SER A 193 10.82 0.27 21.30
N VAL A 194 12.14 0.06 21.15
CA VAL A 194 12.96 -0.74 22.07
C VAL A 194 13.97 0.07 22.87
N PHE A 195 14.15 1.34 22.53
CA PHE A 195 15.07 2.27 23.18
C PHE A 195 14.43 3.65 23.37
N LYS A 196 15.03 4.47 24.24
CA LYS A 196 14.58 5.81 24.58
C LYS A 196 14.89 6.78 23.43
N ILE A 197 13.83 7.31 22.81
CA ILE A 197 13.93 8.39 21.82
C ILE A 197 13.78 9.74 22.56
N PRO A 198 14.68 10.72 22.36
CA PRO A 198 14.54 12.03 22.95
C PRO A 198 13.19 12.68 22.61
N LYS A 199 12.48 13.20 23.62
CA LYS A 199 11.22 13.96 23.49
C LYS A 199 10.02 13.20 22.90
N ILE A 200 10.15 11.93 22.52
CA ILE A 200 9.06 11.11 21.96
C ILE A 200 8.92 9.85 22.82
N SER A 201 7.73 9.62 23.38
CA SER A 201 7.46 8.41 24.17
C SER A 201 7.34 7.18 23.27
N LYS A 202 7.56 5.97 23.84
CA LYS A 202 7.34 4.68 23.14
C LYS A 202 5.98 4.63 22.46
N GLN A 203 4.91 4.95 23.19
CA GLN A 203 3.56 4.94 22.63
C GLN A 203 3.43 5.95 21.48
N ARG A 204 4.02 7.13 21.62
CA ARG A 204 3.89 8.18 20.62
C ARG A 204 4.60 7.83 19.32
N ILE A 205 5.80 7.26 19.36
CA ILE A 205 6.50 6.86 18.12
C ILE A 205 5.76 5.72 17.39
N GLU A 206 5.18 4.78 18.13
CA GLU A 206 4.36 3.71 17.56
C GLU A 206 3.06 4.26 16.91
N GLU A 207 2.43 5.26 17.53
CA GLU A 207 1.30 6.00 16.94
C GLU A 207 1.74 6.77 15.67
N LEU A 208 2.89 7.44 15.69
CA LEU A 208 3.43 8.16 14.53
C LEU A 208 3.74 7.23 13.37
N ARG A 209 4.21 6.01 13.65
CA ARG A 209 4.34 4.96 12.64
C ARG A 209 3.00 4.67 11.98
N THR A 210 1.97 4.43 12.79
CA THR A 210 0.61 4.17 12.28
C THR A 210 0.04 5.35 11.49
N TYR A 211 0.29 6.58 11.96
CA TYR A 211 -0.04 7.80 11.22
C TYR A 211 0.63 7.81 9.85
N CYS A 212 1.94 7.50 9.76
CA CYS A 212 2.65 7.49 8.47
C CYS A 212 2.06 6.47 7.50
N ILE A 213 1.72 5.27 7.98
CA ILE A 213 1.09 4.23 7.14
C ILE A 213 -0.27 4.72 6.64
N GLY A 214 -1.16 5.19 7.52
CA GLY A 214 -2.49 5.64 7.11
C GLY A 214 -2.44 6.88 6.19
N LYS A 215 -1.52 7.82 6.45
CA LYS A 215 -1.32 9.02 5.63
C LYS A 215 -0.82 8.74 4.21
N PHE A 216 -0.11 7.63 4.00
CA PHE A 216 0.44 7.25 2.69
C PHE A 216 -0.52 6.38 1.85
N TRP A 217 -1.23 5.45 2.50
CA TRP A 217 -2.06 4.45 1.81
C TRP A 217 -3.49 4.94 1.53
N THR A 218 -3.61 5.82 0.55
CA THR A 218 -4.87 6.40 0.07
C THR A 218 -5.21 5.96 -1.38
N PRO A 219 -6.46 6.16 -1.86
CA PRO A 219 -6.91 5.76 -3.21
C PRO A 219 -6.03 6.24 -4.37
N ASP A 220 -5.52 7.47 -4.29
CA ASP A 220 -4.64 8.06 -5.30
C ASP A 220 -3.32 7.31 -5.46
N THR A 221 -2.72 6.80 -4.38
CA THR A 221 -1.52 5.95 -4.46
C THR A 221 -1.79 4.69 -5.28
N PHE A 222 -2.97 4.08 -5.13
CA PHE A 222 -3.34 2.90 -5.91
C PHE A 222 -3.64 3.23 -7.37
N PHE A 223 -4.28 4.37 -7.64
CA PHE A 223 -4.54 4.80 -9.02
C PHE A 223 -3.26 5.14 -9.76
N ASP A 224 -2.31 5.79 -9.07
CA ASP A 224 -0.99 6.07 -9.60
C ASP A 224 -0.23 4.78 -9.92
N MET A 225 -0.25 3.79 -9.02
CA MET A 225 0.33 2.47 -9.28
C MET A 225 -0.27 1.82 -10.53
N LEU A 226 -1.59 1.79 -10.65
CA LEU A 226 -2.26 1.23 -11.82
C LEU A 226 -1.95 2.00 -13.10
N ALA A 227 -1.86 3.32 -13.05
CA ALA A 227 -1.52 4.15 -14.20
C ALA A 227 -0.11 3.86 -14.71
N VAL A 228 0.85 3.61 -13.81
CA VAL A 228 2.23 3.25 -14.18
C VAL A 228 2.27 1.85 -14.79
N THR A 229 1.63 0.85 -14.17
CA THR A 229 1.65 -0.53 -14.70
C THR A 229 0.85 -0.67 -16.00
N GLN A 230 -0.22 0.11 -16.18
CA GLN A 230 -1.01 0.12 -17.41
C GLN A 230 -0.20 0.57 -18.63
N LYS A 231 0.89 1.34 -18.46
CA LYS A 231 1.79 1.70 -19.58
C LYS A 231 2.42 0.47 -20.24
N ARG A 232 2.61 -0.62 -19.50
CA ARG A 232 3.18 -1.86 -20.01
C ARG A 232 2.09 -2.81 -20.53
N ASP A 233 1.04 -3.00 -19.75
CA ASP A 233 0.06 -4.07 -20.03
C ASP A 233 -1.12 -3.59 -20.88
N ALA A 234 -1.27 -2.28 -21.10
CA ALA A 234 -2.33 -1.59 -21.86
C ALA A 234 -3.77 -1.95 -21.43
N ARG A 235 -3.95 -2.58 -20.26
CA ARG A 235 -5.23 -3.07 -19.75
C ARG A 235 -5.60 -2.40 -18.44
N LYS A 236 -6.89 -2.09 -18.28
CA LYS A 236 -7.45 -1.66 -17.00
C LYS A 236 -7.64 -2.88 -16.10
N THR A 237 -7.47 -2.68 -14.80
CA THR A 237 -7.85 -3.67 -13.78
C THR A 237 -9.38 -3.69 -13.65
N SER A 238 -10.02 -4.86 -13.59
CA SER A 238 -11.47 -4.91 -13.34
C SER A 238 -11.82 -4.36 -11.96
N LEU A 239 -13.00 -3.74 -11.79
CA LEU A 239 -13.43 -3.22 -10.50
C LEU A 239 -13.43 -4.30 -9.41
N SER A 240 -13.86 -5.51 -9.74
CA SER A 240 -13.85 -6.66 -8.83
C SER A 240 -12.44 -7.03 -8.36
N LYS A 241 -11.48 -7.12 -9.29
CA LYS A 241 -10.08 -7.39 -8.94
C LYS A 241 -9.50 -6.26 -8.09
N PHE A 242 -9.76 -5.01 -8.45
CA PHE A 242 -9.32 -3.85 -7.69
C PHE A 242 -9.81 -3.93 -6.24
N ILE A 243 -11.11 -4.19 -6.03
CA ILE A 243 -11.70 -4.33 -4.69
C ILE A 243 -11.09 -5.51 -3.92
N MET A 244 -10.94 -6.67 -4.55
CA MET A 244 -10.37 -7.85 -3.90
C MET A 244 -8.91 -7.64 -3.50
N ASP A 245 -8.10 -7.01 -4.36
CA ASP A 245 -6.71 -6.68 -4.05
C ASP A 245 -6.64 -5.73 -2.84
N ARG A 246 -7.57 -4.76 -2.70
CA ARG A 246 -7.66 -3.90 -1.49
C ARG A 246 -8.08 -4.69 -0.24
N ILE A 247 -9.02 -5.62 -0.35
CA ILE A 247 -9.43 -6.47 0.79
C ILE A 247 -8.27 -7.33 1.27
N VAL A 248 -7.54 -7.97 0.34
CA VAL A 248 -6.36 -8.78 0.67
C VAL A 248 -5.28 -7.94 1.34
N GLN A 249 -5.01 -6.74 0.83
CA GLN A 249 -4.05 -5.81 1.46
C GLN A 249 -4.49 -5.38 2.86
N LEU A 250 -5.77 -5.07 3.08
CA LEU A 250 -6.30 -4.75 4.40
C LEU A 250 -6.17 -5.92 5.38
N VAL A 251 -6.43 -7.15 4.93
CA VAL A 251 -6.23 -8.37 5.73
C VAL A 251 -4.75 -8.56 6.06
N PHE A 252 -3.86 -8.35 5.09
CA PHE A 252 -2.41 -8.42 5.29
C PHE A 252 -1.96 -7.38 6.32
N LEU A 253 -2.32 -6.10 6.16
CA LEU A 253 -2.01 -5.03 7.11
C LEU A 253 -2.51 -5.36 8.52
N ALA A 254 -3.74 -5.87 8.62
CA ALA A 254 -4.30 -6.27 9.90
C ALA A 254 -3.46 -7.38 10.56
N LYS A 255 -3.04 -8.39 9.79
CA LYS A 255 -2.21 -9.50 10.29
C LYS A 255 -0.77 -9.10 10.60
N ALA A 256 -0.16 -8.31 9.73
CA ALA A 256 1.26 -7.92 9.78
C ALA A 256 1.56 -6.78 10.76
N GLY A 257 0.57 -5.98 11.17
CA GLY A 257 0.81 -4.81 12.02
C GLY A 257 -0.22 -4.54 13.13
N PHE A 258 -1.45 -5.05 13.07
CA PHE A 258 -2.48 -4.70 14.06
C PHE A 258 -2.81 -5.80 15.07
N THR A 259 -2.78 -7.09 14.69
CA THR A 259 -3.35 -8.15 15.55
C THR A 259 -2.35 -8.90 16.42
N GLN A 260 -1.05 -8.91 16.11
CA GLN A 260 -0.11 -9.78 16.83
C GLN A 260 0.52 -9.15 18.09
N GLN A 261 0.46 -7.84 18.28
CA GLN A 261 1.33 -7.18 19.26
C GLN A 261 0.68 -6.06 20.09
N VAL A 262 -0.57 -5.72 19.80
CA VAL A 262 -1.23 -4.55 20.37
C VAL A 262 -2.30 -5.03 21.35
N SER A 263 -2.18 -4.67 22.63
CA SER A 263 -3.26 -4.91 23.60
C SER A 263 -4.57 -4.30 23.09
N SER A 264 -5.72 -4.85 23.49
CA SER A 264 -7.04 -4.38 23.02
C SER A 264 -7.25 -2.87 23.24
N LYS A 265 -6.63 -2.27 24.27
CA LYS A 265 -6.65 -0.83 24.53
C LYS A 265 -5.86 -0.02 23.49
N ASN A 266 -4.67 -0.48 23.10
CA ASN A 266 -3.84 0.24 22.13
C ASN A 266 -4.40 0.07 20.70
N MET A 267 -5.06 -1.05 20.39
CA MET A 267 -5.59 -1.33 19.06
C MET A 267 -6.62 -0.27 18.62
N ALA A 268 -7.49 0.16 19.54
CA ALA A 268 -8.46 1.22 19.27
C ALA A 268 -7.78 2.57 18.95
N THR A 269 -6.69 2.90 19.64
CA THR A 269 -5.91 4.12 19.40
C THR A 269 -5.24 4.06 18.02
N HIS A 270 -4.52 2.97 17.71
CA HIS A 270 -3.89 2.80 16.40
C HIS A 270 -4.91 2.79 15.27
N PHE A 271 -6.08 2.16 15.44
CA PHE A 271 -7.14 2.20 14.44
C PHE A 271 -7.62 3.63 14.17
N LYS A 272 -7.88 4.43 15.22
CA LYS A 272 -8.29 5.84 15.06
C LYS A 272 -7.21 6.64 14.34
N VAL A 273 -5.97 6.57 14.81
CA VAL A 273 -4.83 7.28 14.20
C VAL A 273 -4.69 6.90 12.73
N PHE A 274 -4.80 5.62 12.39
CA PHE A 274 -4.74 5.13 11.02
C PHE A 274 -5.84 5.75 10.15
N ILE A 275 -7.11 5.62 10.57
CA ILE A 275 -8.26 6.11 9.80
C ILE A 275 -8.25 7.64 9.67
N GLU A 276 -8.04 8.37 10.78
CA GLU A 276 -8.04 9.83 10.79
C GLU A 276 -6.89 10.41 9.95
N SER A 277 -5.73 9.73 9.91
CA SER A 277 -4.59 10.19 9.10
C SER A 277 -4.85 10.15 7.59
N MET A 278 -5.79 9.31 7.12
CA MET A 278 -6.14 9.21 5.69
C MET A 278 -6.86 10.45 5.15
N ALA A 279 -7.45 11.27 6.02
CA ALA A 279 -8.06 12.52 5.61
C ALA A 279 -6.99 13.49 5.09
N ASP A 280 -7.05 13.76 3.79
CA ASP A 280 -6.03 14.55 3.09
C ASP A 280 -6.63 15.25 1.86
N PRO A 281 -6.61 16.60 1.81
CA PRO A 281 -7.10 17.36 0.65
C PRO A 281 -6.42 16.99 -0.67
N ARG A 282 -5.15 16.53 -0.62
CA ARG A 282 -4.37 16.17 -1.83
C ARG A 282 -4.96 14.98 -2.57
N VAL A 283 -5.69 14.09 -1.88
CA VAL A 283 -6.32 12.93 -2.52
C VAL A 283 -7.31 13.39 -3.59
N GLU A 284 -8.06 14.47 -3.34
CA GLU A 284 -8.96 15.02 -4.36
C GLU A 284 -8.19 15.55 -5.57
N GLU A 285 -7.12 16.30 -5.33
CA GLU A 285 -6.27 16.83 -6.40
C GLU A 285 -5.65 15.70 -7.25
N CYS A 286 -5.11 14.67 -6.60
CA CYS A 286 -4.49 13.53 -7.25
C CYS A 286 -5.52 12.69 -8.04
N THR A 287 -6.67 12.38 -7.46
CA THR A 287 -7.71 11.57 -8.14
C THR A 287 -8.42 12.30 -9.27
N ARG A 288 -8.33 13.64 -9.33
CA ARG A 288 -8.74 14.42 -10.50
C ARG A 288 -7.75 14.29 -11.66
N LYS A 289 -6.46 14.12 -11.38
CA LYS A 289 -5.38 13.92 -12.37
C LYS A 289 -5.39 12.50 -12.92
N ILE A 290 -5.49 11.50 -12.05
CA ILE A 290 -5.60 10.08 -12.43
C ILE A 290 -6.96 9.59 -11.93
N ARG A 291 -7.94 9.58 -12.83
CA ARG A 291 -9.32 9.25 -12.45
C ARG A 291 -9.51 7.75 -12.39
N MET A 292 -10.25 7.28 -11.38
CA MET A 292 -10.47 5.85 -11.14
C MET A 292 -10.88 5.07 -12.41
N HIS A 293 -11.86 5.57 -13.17
CA HIS A 293 -12.37 4.93 -14.39
C HIS A 293 -11.37 4.88 -15.57
N GLN A 294 -10.24 5.59 -15.50
CA GLN A 294 -9.18 5.52 -16.51
C GLN A 294 -8.29 4.29 -16.29
N VAL A 295 -8.14 3.85 -15.03
CA VAL A 295 -7.24 2.77 -14.62
C VAL A 295 -7.96 1.52 -14.10
N VAL A 296 -9.22 1.68 -13.68
CA VAL A 296 -10.14 0.60 -13.28
C VAL A 296 -11.29 0.52 -14.27
N ASP A 297 -11.58 -0.66 -14.80
CA ASP A 297 -12.79 -0.89 -15.59
C ASP A 297 -14.00 -0.99 -14.67
N MET A 298 -14.85 0.02 -14.78
CA MET A 298 -16.09 0.18 -14.02
C MET A 298 -17.22 0.67 -14.93
N THR A 299 -17.14 0.38 -16.22
CA THR A 299 -18.05 0.91 -17.25
C THR A 299 -19.50 0.50 -16.97
N ARG A 300 -19.72 -0.78 -16.66
CA ARG A 300 -21.05 -1.33 -16.32
C ARG A 300 -21.58 -0.75 -15.02
N PHE A 301 -20.72 -0.68 -14.01
CA PHE A 301 -21.05 -0.13 -12.71
C PHE A 301 -21.56 1.32 -12.82
N LEU A 302 -20.85 2.18 -13.55
CA LEU A 302 -21.21 3.58 -13.74
C LEU A 302 -22.48 3.75 -14.59
N ALA A 303 -22.66 2.93 -15.63
CA ALA A 303 -23.85 2.98 -16.48
C ALA A 303 -25.14 2.70 -15.70
N ILE A 304 -25.10 1.76 -14.74
CA ILE A 304 -26.25 1.43 -13.88
C ILE A 304 -26.42 2.48 -12.77
N LEU A 305 -25.32 2.88 -12.13
CA LEU A 305 -25.35 3.79 -10.99
C LEU A 305 -25.80 5.20 -11.38
N GLY A 306 -25.26 5.71 -12.49
CA GLY A 306 -25.44 7.08 -12.95
C GLY A 306 -24.76 8.13 -12.07
N PRO A 307 -25.14 9.41 -12.24
CA PRO A 307 -24.60 10.50 -11.44
C PRO A 307 -24.99 10.39 -9.97
N GLN A 308 -23.99 10.27 -9.09
CA GLN A 308 -24.19 10.15 -7.65
C GLN A 308 -23.07 10.85 -6.88
N THR A 309 -23.37 11.25 -5.65
CA THR A 309 -22.38 11.59 -4.63
C THR A 309 -22.45 10.49 -3.58
N ILE A 310 -21.55 9.51 -3.66
CA ILE A 310 -21.50 8.39 -2.71
C ILE A 310 -20.58 8.78 -1.56
N GLN A 311 -21.05 8.59 -0.33
CA GLN A 311 -20.28 8.83 0.87
C GLN A 311 -20.20 7.56 1.72
N LEU A 312 -18.98 7.09 1.98
CA LEU A 312 -18.68 6.01 2.92
C LEU A 312 -18.04 6.61 4.17
N THR A 313 -18.74 6.55 5.30
CA THR A 313 -18.28 7.08 6.58
C THR A 313 -17.80 5.95 7.48
N ILE A 314 -16.55 6.01 7.90
CA ILE A 314 -15.98 5.11 8.90
C ILE A 314 -16.24 5.71 10.27
N ARG A 315 -16.86 4.93 11.15
CA ARG A 315 -17.25 5.34 12.51
C ARG A 315 -16.60 4.43 13.54
N TYR A 316 -16.27 5.00 14.70
CA TYR A 316 -15.89 4.24 15.88
C TYR A 316 -16.79 4.61 17.04
N LYS A 317 -17.45 3.60 17.64
CA LYS A 317 -18.48 3.82 18.69
C LYS A 317 -19.51 4.88 18.27
N ASN A 318 -20.05 4.75 17.06
CA ASN A 318 -21.00 5.66 16.41
C ASN A 318 -20.51 7.10 16.13
N ARG A 319 -19.26 7.44 16.47
CA ARG A 319 -18.65 8.73 16.12
C ARG A 319 -17.99 8.65 14.75
N PRO A 320 -18.27 9.57 13.80
CA PRO A 320 -17.58 9.59 12.51
C PRO A 320 -16.10 9.91 12.73
N LEU A 321 -15.22 9.15 12.07
CA LEU A 321 -13.77 9.38 12.07
C LEU A 321 -13.29 9.98 10.76
N THR A 322 -13.79 9.46 9.63
CA THR A 322 -13.37 9.87 8.29
C THR A 322 -14.42 9.42 7.27
N SER A 323 -14.68 10.25 6.27
CA SER A 323 -15.61 9.97 5.17
C SER A 323 -14.90 10.02 3.81
N TYR A 324 -15.11 8.96 3.03
CA TYR A 324 -14.71 8.86 1.63
C TYR A 324 -15.87 9.31 0.77
N ILE A 325 -15.65 10.30 -0.09
CA ILE A 325 -16.68 10.83 -0.98
C ILE A 325 -16.23 10.60 -2.42
N MET A 326 -17.04 9.86 -3.16
CA MET A 326 -16.85 9.58 -4.58
C MET A 326 -17.96 10.26 -5.39
N LYS A 327 -17.56 11.15 -6.31
CA LYS A 327 -18.49 11.82 -7.22
C LYS A 327 -18.50 11.11 -8.57
N THR A 328 -19.64 10.59 -8.98
CA THR A 328 -19.81 9.87 -10.26
C THR A 328 -20.68 10.66 -11.23
N THR A 329 -20.48 10.37 -12.52
CA THR A 329 -21.41 10.65 -13.62
C THR A 329 -21.85 9.31 -14.22
N ARG A 330 -22.56 9.35 -15.35
CA ARG A 330 -22.92 8.13 -16.10
C ARG A 330 -21.70 7.31 -16.55
N ASN A 331 -20.57 7.97 -16.84
CA ASN A 331 -19.41 7.33 -17.47
C ASN A 331 -18.09 7.58 -16.73
N THR A 332 -18.07 8.46 -15.72
CA THR A 332 -16.85 8.89 -15.07
C THR A 332 -16.97 8.89 -13.55
N VAL A 333 -15.82 8.74 -12.89
CA VAL A 333 -15.61 9.20 -11.51
C VAL A 333 -14.87 10.54 -11.61
N GLU A 334 -15.47 11.62 -11.14
CA GLU A 334 -14.90 12.97 -11.22
C GLU A 334 -13.76 13.18 -10.23
N TYR A 335 -13.96 12.72 -9.00
CA TYR A 335 -12.98 12.75 -7.92
C TYR A 335 -13.34 11.77 -6.81
N ILE A 336 -12.33 11.42 -6.02
CA ILE A 336 -12.49 10.84 -4.68
C ILE A 336 -11.81 11.77 -3.70
N ARG A 337 -12.48 12.10 -2.60
CA ARG A 337 -11.89 12.89 -1.52
C ARG A 337 -12.10 12.20 -0.18
N ILE A 338 -11.22 12.49 0.76
CA ILE A 338 -11.26 11.95 2.12
C ILE A 338 -11.27 13.12 3.09
N ILE A 339 -12.29 13.18 3.94
CA ILE A 339 -12.49 14.27 4.91
C ILE A 339 -12.69 13.71 6.33
N PRO A 340 -12.35 14.45 7.41
CA PRO A 340 -12.47 13.95 8.79
C PRO A 340 -13.91 13.73 9.26
N GLU A 341 -14.90 14.31 8.58
CA GLU A 341 -16.30 14.31 9.04
C GLU A 341 -17.28 13.92 7.94
N LYS A 342 -18.55 13.72 8.33
CA LYS A 342 -19.62 13.39 7.40
C LYS A 342 -20.17 14.66 6.75
N GLN A 343 -20.44 14.63 5.45
CA GLN A 343 -21.18 15.68 4.74
C GLN A 343 -22.67 15.31 4.66
N ASP A 344 -23.58 16.27 4.76
CA ASP A 344 -25.02 16.02 4.69
C ASP A 344 -25.59 15.91 3.26
N LYS A 345 -24.81 16.32 2.25
CA LYS A 345 -25.27 16.46 0.85
C LYS A 345 -24.99 15.25 -0.06
N ALA A 346 -24.76 14.06 0.50
CA ALA A 346 -24.52 12.86 -0.30
C ALA A 346 -25.84 12.23 -0.79
N THR A 347 -25.87 11.72 -2.01
CA THR A 347 -27.06 11.06 -2.58
C THR A 347 -27.17 9.59 -2.17
N ILE A 348 -26.05 9.00 -1.75
CA ILE A 348 -25.93 7.66 -1.16
C ILE A 348 -25.03 7.77 0.07
N ASN A 349 -25.54 7.36 1.23
CA ASN A 349 -24.81 7.35 2.50
C ASN A 349 -24.60 5.92 2.99
N LEU A 350 -23.34 5.54 3.17
CA LEU A 350 -22.92 4.26 3.70
C LEU A 350 -22.15 4.52 5.00
N ASP A 351 -22.50 3.81 6.07
CA ASP A 351 -21.85 3.95 7.38
C ASP A 351 -21.25 2.60 7.81
N LEU A 352 -19.94 2.57 8.10
CA LEU A 352 -19.24 1.41 8.64
C LEU A 352 -18.86 1.69 10.09
N ASN A 353 -19.51 0.99 11.03
CA ASN A 353 -19.30 1.22 12.46
C ASN A 353 -18.43 0.14 13.09
N PHE A 354 -17.33 0.56 13.71
CA PHE A 354 -16.39 -0.31 14.42
C PHE A 354 -16.55 -0.14 15.93
N ASP A 355 -16.69 -1.26 16.66
CA ASP A 355 -16.65 -1.30 18.12
C ASP A 355 -15.81 -2.47 18.62
N PHE A 356 -14.58 -2.18 19.03
CA PHE A 356 -13.64 -3.18 19.53
C PHE A 356 -14.04 -3.78 20.89
N ASN A 357 -14.99 -3.19 21.62
CA ASN A 357 -15.48 -3.77 22.87
C ASN A 357 -16.39 -5.01 22.64
N GLN A 358 -17.01 -5.13 21.47
CA GLN A 358 -17.90 -6.24 21.11
C GLN A 358 -17.15 -7.48 20.61
N LEU A 359 -15.81 -7.44 20.56
CA LEU A 359 -14.97 -8.38 19.83
C LEU A 359 -14.00 -9.16 20.74
N ARG A 360 -14.49 -9.71 21.85
CA ARG A 360 -13.70 -10.67 22.66
C ARG A 360 -13.72 -12.07 22.03
N GLY A 361 -12.55 -12.57 21.61
CA GLY A 361 -12.27 -14.01 21.59
C GLY A 361 -12.18 -14.75 20.25
N ASN A 362 -11.52 -14.23 19.19
CA ASN A 362 -11.13 -15.12 18.08
C ASN A 362 -10.00 -14.60 17.18
N SER A 363 -8.98 -15.43 16.92
CA SER A 363 -7.75 -15.12 16.16
C SER A 363 -7.95 -14.79 14.66
N ASN A 364 -9.16 -14.96 14.11
CA ASN A 364 -9.54 -14.56 12.74
C ASN A 364 -10.16 -13.15 12.68
N TYR A 365 -9.55 -12.20 13.40
CA TYR A 365 -10.05 -10.84 13.67
C TYR A 365 -10.42 -10.01 12.43
N SER A 366 -9.54 -9.95 11.42
CA SER A 366 -9.72 -9.10 10.24
C SER A 366 -10.79 -9.63 9.29
N PHE A 367 -10.86 -10.94 9.11
CA PHE A 367 -11.85 -11.57 8.24
C PHE A 367 -13.25 -11.54 8.86
N LYS A 368 -13.37 -11.72 10.18
CA LYS A 368 -14.67 -11.63 10.87
C LYS A 368 -15.20 -10.19 10.86
N LEU A 369 -14.36 -9.18 11.13
CA LEU A 369 -14.76 -7.77 11.02
C LEU A 369 -15.19 -7.36 9.60
N ILE A 370 -14.44 -7.75 8.58
CA ILE A 370 -14.80 -7.45 7.18
C ILE A 370 -16.04 -8.24 6.78
N LYS A 371 -16.15 -9.53 7.16
CA LYS A 371 -17.30 -10.37 6.87
C LYS A 371 -18.56 -9.90 7.59
N ASP A 372 -18.48 -9.53 8.87
CA ASP A 372 -19.59 -9.01 9.67
C ASP A 372 -19.97 -7.60 9.21
N SER A 373 -19.01 -6.78 8.76
CA SER A 373 -19.29 -5.48 8.14
C SER A 373 -19.94 -5.62 6.77
N VAL A 374 -19.49 -6.57 5.94
CA VAL A 374 -20.11 -6.90 4.64
C VAL A 374 -21.47 -7.57 4.85
N GLN A 375 -21.64 -8.43 5.85
CA GLN A 375 -22.94 -9.02 6.20
C GLN A 375 -23.90 -7.98 6.78
N ASN A 376 -23.45 -7.07 7.64
CA ASN A 376 -24.24 -5.93 8.10
C ASN A 376 -24.56 -5.00 6.92
N TYR A 377 -23.63 -4.80 5.98
CA TYR A 377 -23.85 -4.01 4.78
C TYR A 377 -24.92 -4.65 3.88
N MET A 378 -24.83 -5.96 3.64
CA MET A 378 -25.87 -6.72 2.94
C MET A 378 -27.20 -6.67 3.70
N TYR A 379 -27.18 -6.80 5.02
CA TYR A 379 -28.38 -6.69 5.86
C TYR A 379 -29.01 -5.29 5.79
N HIS A 380 -28.21 -4.21 5.74
CA HIS A 380 -28.67 -2.83 5.59
C HIS A 380 -29.12 -2.48 4.17
N ILE A 381 -28.55 -3.09 3.13
CA ILE A 381 -29.05 -3.01 1.75
C ILE A 381 -30.49 -3.54 1.66
N PHE A 382 -30.80 -4.61 2.38
CA PHE A 382 -32.12 -5.24 2.38
C PHE A 382 -33.04 -4.74 3.50
N LYS A 383 -32.55 -3.90 4.42
CA LYS A 383 -33.40 -3.25 5.41
C LYS A 383 -34.08 -2.06 4.74
N PRO A 384 -35.42 -2.01 4.66
CA PRO A 384 -36.11 -0.84 4.13
C PRO A 384 -35.66 0.39 4.90
N SER A 385 -35.20 1.42 4.19
CA SER A 385 -34.77 2.66 4.82
C SER A 385 -35.93 3.20 5.66
N THR A 386 -35.62 3.63 6.88
CA THR A 386 -36.52 4.46 7.71
C THR A 386 -36.66 5.88 7.15
N VAL A 387 -36.08 6.14 5.97
CA VAL A 387 -36.13 7.40 5.25
C VAL A 387 -37.34 7.37 4.31
N ASP A 388 -38.26 8.31 4.49
CA ASP A 388 -39.45 8.50 3.65
C ASP A 388 -39.14 9.09 2.26
N ASP A 389 -37.86 9.34 1.93
CA ASP A 389 -37.46 9.83 0.62
C ASP A 389 -37.32 8.68 -0.41
N TRP A 390 -38.24 8.65 -1.37
CA TRP A 390 -38.22 7.69 -2.48
C TRP A 390 -36.96 7.79 -3.35
N ARG A 391 -36.34 8.99 -3.44
CA ARG A 391 -35.13 9.20 -4.25
C ARG A 391 -33.94 8.48 -3.64
N GLU A 392 -33.79 8.51 -2.33
CA GLU A 392 -32.72 7.80 -1.62
C GLU A 392 -32.88 6.28 -1.80
N LYS A 393 -34.10 5.75 -1.67
CA LYS A 393 -34.40 4.34 -1.95
C LYS A 393 -34.02 3.94 -3.37
N LEU A 394 -34.38 4.76 -4.37
CA LEU A 394 -34.04 4.49 -5.77
C LEU A 394 -32.52 4.50 -6.01
N ASN A 395 -31.79 5.44 -5.41
CA ASN A 395 -30.33 5.52 -5.53
C ASN A 395 -29.66 4.29 -4.91
N MET A 396 -30.14 3.81 -3.75
CA MET A 396 -29.65 2.58 -3.13
C MET A 396 -29.93 1.35 -3.97
N ILE A 397 -31.10 1.25 -4.60
CA ILE A 397 -31.42 0.15 -5.53
C ILE A 397 -30.44 0.14 -6.71
N LYS A 398 -30.18 1.29 -7.33
CA LYS A 398 -29.21 1.41 -8.44
C LYS A 398 -27.81 0.98 -8.00
N PHE A 399 -27.38 1.42 -6.81
CA PHE A 399 -26.08 1.05 -6.26
C PHE A 399 -25.95 -0.46 -6.04
N THR A 400 -26.93 -1.08 -5.40
CA THR A 400 -26.96 -2.53 -5.19
C THR A 400 -26.98 -3.30 -6.50
N LEU A 401 -27.82 -2.86 -7.46
CA LEU A 401 -27.87 -3.48 -8.79
C LEU A 401 -26.52 -3.41 -9.51
N ALA A 402 -25.86 -2.24 -9.45
CA ALA A 402 -24.54 -2.04 -10.05
C ALA A 402 -23.48 -3.00 -9.46
N ILE A 403 -23.47 -3.17 -8.12
CA ILE A 403 -22.59 -4.14 -7.45
C ILE A 403 -22.91 -5.58 -7.88
N CYS A 404 -24.19 -5.97 -7.86
CA CYS A 404 -24.60 -7.32 -8.21
C CYS A 404 -24.19 -7.68 -9.64
N VAL A 405 -24.40 -6.77 -10.60
CA VAL A 405 -23.98 -6.98 -12.00
C VAL A 405 -22.47 -7.14 -12.11
N GLU A 406 -21.69 -6.31 -11.40
CA GLU A 406 -20.23 -6.41 -11.39
C GLU A 406 -19.74 -7.77 -10.85
N ILE A 407 -20.29 -8.21 -9.71
CA ILE A 407 -19.96 -9.50 -9.08
C ILE A 407 -20.32 -10.67 -10.01
N ILE A 408 -21.55 -10.70 -10.55
CA ILE A 408 -21.99 -11.81 -11.42
C ILE A 408 -21.13 -11.85 -12.69
N SER A 409 -20.79 -10.69 -13.26
CA SER A 409 -19.97 -10.64 -14.46
C SER A 409 -18.54 -11.15 -14.24
N THR A 410 -18.04 -11.04 -13.01
CA THR A 410 -16.73 -11.58 -12.59
C THR A 410 -16.78 -13.10 -12.39
N ILE A 411 -17.84 -13.62 -11.76
CA ILE A 411 -17.97 -15.05 -11.43
C ILE A 411 -18.42 -15.88 -12.65
N ARG A 412 -19.26 -15.31 -13.53
CA ARG A 412 -19.84 -16.01 -14.69
C ARG A 412 -19.72 -15.16 -15.97
N PRO A 413 -18.50 -14.97 -16.52
CA PRO A 413 -18.28 -14.10 -17.68
C PRO A 413 -19.06 -14.53 -18.93
N LYS A 414 -19.31 -15.84 -19.12
CA LYS A 414 -20.06 -16.38 -20.26
C LYS A 414 -21.55 -16.03 -20.29
N ILE A 415 -22.16 -15.68 -19.16
CA ILE A 415 -23.60 -15.33 -19.10
C ILE A 415 -23.85 -13.94 -19.71
N PHE A 416 -22.91 -13.01 -19.53
CA PHE A 416 -23.06 -11.62 -19.94
C PHE A 416 -22.61 -11.31 -21.38
N GLN A 417 -21.90 -12.23 -22.05
CA GLN A 417 -21.62 -12.10 -23.50
C GLN A 417 -22.87 -12.20 -24.39
N ARG A 418 -24.03 -12.57 -23.82
CA ARG A 418 -25.30 -12.75 -24.54
C ARG A 418 -26.34 -11.67 -24.29
N LEU A 419 -26.01 -10.64 -23.49
CA LEU A 419 -26.95 -9.55 -23.17
C LEU A 419 -26.65 -8.33 -24.04
N PRO A 420 -27.65 -7.76 -24.74
CA PRO A 420 -27.50 -6.50 -25.45
C PRO A 420 -27.48 -5.38 -24.40
N PHE A 421 -26.34 -4.70 -24.24
CA PHE A 421 -26.19 -3.55 -23.34
C PHE A 421 -26.27 -2.23 -24.12
#